data_AF-A0A6N8NT18-F1
#
_entry.id   AF-A0A6N8NT18-F1
#
_cell.length_a   1.000
_cell.length_b   1.000
_cell.length_c   1.000
_cell.angle_alpha   90.00
_cell.angle_beta   90.00
_cell.angle_gamma   90.00
#
_symmetry.space_group_name_H-M   'P 1'
#
loop_
_entity.id
_entity.type
_entity.pdbx_description
1 polymer ?
#
loop_
_entity_poly.entity_id
_entity_poly.type
_entity_poly.pdbx_seq_one_letter_code
_entity_poly.pdbx_strand_id
1 'polypeptide(L)'
;TLLPRERVLCIADDEQDALTQLAAVLAVGSQVLWPDDALHRQLVKALPSAVSERIQLAKAENITAQPFDEVIFHGDSDQLRALCEAVAARDGAIVSVQGFARGESNILLERLYIERSLSVNTAAAGGNASLMTIG
;
A
#
# COMPACT_ATOMS: atom_id res chain seq x y z
N THR A 1 -10.22 10.51 -10.77
CA THR A 1 -9.85 9.09 -10.87
C THR A 1 -9.22 8.65 -9.57
N LEU A 2 -9.26 7.36 -9.24
CA LEU A 2 -8.46 6.79 -8.15
C LEU A 2 -7.13 6.25 -8.71
N LEU A 3 -6.05 6.44 -7.98
CA LEU A 3 -4.75 5.85 -8.27
C LEU A 3 -4.31 5.00 -7.07
N PRO A 4 -3.66 3.86 -7.27
CA PRO A 4 -3.10 3.13 -6.14
C PRO A 4 -2.00 3.96 -5.48
N ARG A 5 -1.85 3.79 -4.16
CA ARG A 5 -0.57 4.07 -3.50
C ARG A 5 0.53 3.21 -4.13
N GLU A 6 1.75 3.69 -4.19
CA GLU A 6 2.82 2.98 -4.90
C GLU A 6 3.24 1.72 -4.12
N ARG A 7 3.54 1.88 -2.83
CA ARG A 7 4.07 0.79 -2.01
C ARG A 7 3.50 0.77 -0.60
N VAL A 8 3.12 -0.42 -0.15
CA VAL A 8 2.53 -0.66 1.17
C VAL A 8 3.46 -1.56 1.98
N LEU A 9 3.89 -1.09 3.14
CA LEU A 9 4.61 -1.91 4.13
C LEU A 9 3.63 -2.84 4.81
N CYS A 10 3.87 -4.14 4.71
CA CYS A 10 3.03 -5.19 5.27
C CYS A 10 3.81 -5.92 6.36
N ILE A 11 3.26 -5.99 7.56
CA ILE A 11 3.86 -6.68 8.71
C ILE A 11 2.83 -7.65 9.28
N ALA A 12 3.15 -8.93 9.25
CA ALA A 12 2.41 -10.02 9.88
C ALA A 12 3.42 -11.08 10.33
N ASP A 13 3.07 -11.86 11.34
CA ASP A 13 3.94 -12.92 11.89
C ASP A 13 3.48 -14.34 11.56
N ASP A 14 2.38 -14.48 10.81
CA ASP A 14 1.91 -15.74 10.26
C ASP A 14 1.62 -15.64 8.76
N GLU A 15 1.55 -16.83 8.13
CA GLU A 15 1.38 -16.97 6.68
C GLU A 15 0.02 -16.47 6.19
N GLN A 16 -1.05 -16.72 6.93
CA GLN A 16 -2.41 -16.41 6.49
C GLN A 16 -2.62 -14.89 6.44
N ASP A 17 -2.15 -14.18 7.46
CA ASP A 17 -2.27 -12.74 7.52
C ASP A 17 -1.34 -12.05 6.52
N ALA A 18 -0.13 -12.57 6.30
CA ALA A 18 0.77 -12.08 5.26
C ALA A 18 0.12 -12.21 3.87
N LEU A 19 -0.51 -13.35 3.57
CA LEU A 19 -1.21 -13.57 2.30
C LEU A 19 -2.47 -12.70 2.18
N THR A 20 -3.17 -12.43 3.27
CA THR A 20 -4.32 -11.52 3.31
C THR A 20 -3.90 -10.09 2.98
N GLN A 21 -2.80 -9.61 3.57
CA GLN A 21 -2.20 -8.32 3.24
C GLN A 21 -1.77 -8.25 1.77
N LEU A 22 -1.09 -9.29 1.28
CA LEU A 22 -0.67 -9.38 -0.13
C LEU A 22 -1.86 -9.28 -1.08
N ALA A 23 -2.93 -10.04 -0.82
CA ALA A 23 -4.14 -10.03 -1.63
C ALA A 23 -4.77 -8.62 -1.70
N ALA A 24 -4.89 -7.94 -0.55
CA ALA A 24 -5.42 -6.58 -0.49
C ALA A 24 -4.57 -5.57 -1.29
N VAL A 25 -3.25 -5.60 -1.11
CA VAL A 25 -2.33 -4.67 -1.79
C VAL A 25 -2.30 -4.91 -3.31
N LEU A 26 -2.35 -6.17 -3.75
CA LEU A 26 -2.35 -6.48 -5.18
C LEU A 26 -3.71 -6.22 -5.83
N ALA A 27 -4.82 -6.39 -5.11
CA ALA A 27 -6.16 -6.09 -5.61
C ALA A 27 -6.30 -4.61 -6.01
N VAL A 28 -5.60 -3.71 -5.31
CA VAL A 28 -5.60 -2.28 -5.64
C VAL A 28 -4.55 -1.90 -6.69
N GLY A 29 -3.58 -2.79 -6.97
CA GLY A 29 -2.53 -2.60 -7.97
C GLY A 29 -1.21 -2.06 -7.43
N SER A 30 -1.06 -1.97 -6.11
CA SER A 30 0.14 -1.49 -5.41
C SER A 30 1.26 -2.55 -5.34
N GLN A 31 2.43 -2.16 -4.82
CA GLN A 31 3.54 -3.06 -4.47
C GLN A 31 3.58 -3.34 -2.97
N VAL A 32 4.05 -4.53 -2.60
CA VAL A 32 4.25 -4.91 -1.20
C VAL A 32 5.71 -4.72 -0.81
N LEU A 33 5.93 -4.13 0.36
CA LEU A 33 7.20 -4.20 1.08
C LEU A 33 7.04 -5.14 2.27
N TRP A 34 7.86 -6.20 2.31
CA TRP A 34 7.88 -7.19 3.38
C TRP A 34 9.23 -7.21 4.11
N PRO A 35 9.24 -7.64 5.39
CA PRO A 35 10.47 -7.92 6.08
C PRO A 35 11.20 -9.11 5.45
N ASP A 36 12.52 -8.99 5.36
CA ASP A 36 13.39 -9.99 4.75
C ASP A 36 13.75 -11.12 5.74
N ASP A 37 12.72 -11.85 6.18
CA ASP A 37 12.82 -12.97 7.11
C ASP A 37 12.51 -14.33 6.47
N ALA A 38 12.56 -15.41 7.25
CA ALA A 38 12.37 -16.76 6.76
C ALA A 38 10.96 -17.00 6.18
N LEU A 39 9.92 -16.49 6.84
CA LEU A 39 8.53 -16.65 6.44
C LEU A 39 8.30 -15.99 5.08
N HIS A 40 8.63 -14.71 4.95
CA HIS A 40 8.38 -13.94 3.74
C HIS A 40 9.24 -14.42 2.57
N ARG A 41 10.49 -14.83 2.81
CA ARG A 41 11.32 -15.47 1.76
C ARG A 41 10.75 -16.79 1.27
N GLN A 42 10.16 -17.59 2.16
CA GLN A 42 9.51 -18.85 1.77
C GLN A 42 8.27 -18.58 0.92
N LEU A 43 7.44 -17.61 1.33
CA LEU A 43 6.27 -17.18 0.56
C LEU A 43 6.67 -16.70 -0.84
N VAL A 44 7.64 -15.79 -0.96
CA VAL A 44 8.11 -15.29 -2.26
C VAL A 44 8.56 -16.41 -3.21
N LYS A 45 9.17 -17.49 -2.68
CA LYS A 45 9.60 -18.66 -3.46
C LYS A 45 8.43 -19.54 -3.90
N ALA A 46 7.36 -19.59 -3.12
CA ALA A 46 6.18 -20.42 -3.39
C ALA A 46 5.17 -19.73 -4.33
N LEU A 47 5.20 -18.39 -4.38
CA LEU A 47 4.27 -17.59 -5.19
C LEU A 47 4.64 -17.59 -6.69
N PRO A 48 3.64 -17.46 -7.59
CA PRO A 48 3.88 -17.27 -9.02
C PRO A 48 4.73 -16.04 -9.32
N SER A 49 5.54 -16.07 -10.38
CA SER A 49 6.46 -14.97 -10.73
C SER A 49 5.79 -13.60 -10.83
N ALA A 50 4.61 -13.54 -11.47
CA ALA A 50 3.86 -12.29 -11.63
C ALA A 50 3.43 -11.67 -10.28
N VAL A 51 3.30 -12.47 -9.23
CA VAL A 51 3.01 -12.02 -7.86
C VAL A 51 4.31 -11.64 -7.16
N SER A 52 5.32 -12.50 -7.23
CA SER A 52 6.63 -12.26 -6.58
C SER A 52 7.34 -11.01 -7.10
N GLU A 53 7.15 -10.64 -8.38
CA GLU A 53 7.66 -9.40 -8.98
C GLU A 53 7.05 -8.13 -8.37
N ARG A 54 5.92 -8.23 -7.66
CA ARG A 54 5.27 -7.12 -6.96
C ARG A 54 5.73 -6.97 -5.51
N ILE A 55 6.65 -7.81 -5.05
CA ILE A 55 7.09 -7.90 -3.66
C ILE A 55 8.55 -7.47 -3.56
N GLN A 56 8.82 -6.57 -2.62
CA GLN A 56 10.18 -6.19 -2.23
C GLN A 56 10.44 -6.63 -0.80
N LEU A 57 11.64 -7.17 -0.56
CA LEU A 57 12.10 -7.56 0.76
C LEU A 57 13.10 -6.54 1.28
N ALA A 58 12.96 -6.12 2.53
CA ALA A 58 13.92 -5.27 3.22
C ALA A 58 14.24 -5.79 4.62
N LYS A 59 15.49 -5.63 5.04
CA LYS A 59 15.92 -6.03 6.38
C LYS A 59 15.13 -5.26 7.45
N ALA A 60 14.74 -5.96 8.51
CA ALA A 60 13.96 -5.38 9.62
C ALA A 60 14.59 -4.11 10.19
N GLU A 61 15.92 -4.08 10.34
CA GLU A 61 16.67 -2.92 10.85
C GLU A 61 16.49 -1.64 10.02
N ASN A 62 16.17 -1.77 8.73
CA ASN A 62 16.08 -0.66 7.79
C ASN A 62 14.70 -0.56 7.12
N ILE A 63 13.72 -1.34 7.58
CA ILE A 63 12.44 -1.49 6.89
C ILE A 63 11.62 -0.19 6.93
N THR A 64 11.64 0.52 8.07
CA THR A 64 10.95 1.80 8.24
C THR A 64 11.65 2.94 7.51
N ALA A 65 12.94 2.80 7.15
CA ALA A 65 13.64 3.78 6.34
C ALA A 65 13.40 3.60 4.83
N GLN A 66 12.76 2.50 4.41
CA GLN A 66 12.37 2.32 3.01
C GLN A 66 11.25 3.30 2.62
N PRO A 67 11.14 3.66 1.33
CA PRO A 67 9.98 4.39 0.84
C PRO A 67 8.75 3.48 0.80
N PHE A 68 7.66 3.95 1.41
CA PHE A 68 6.33 3.36 1.40
C PHE A 68 5.30 4.43 1.79
N ASP A 69 4.07 4.27 1.32
CA ASP A 69 2.99 5.27 1.39
C ASP A 69 1.91 4.93 2.42
N GLU A 70 1.86 3.66 2.87
CA GLU A 70 0.89 3.11 3.83
C GLU A 70 1.52 1.91 4.55
N VAL A 71 1.02 1.61 5.75
CA VAL A 71 1.38 0.41 6.51
C VAL A 71 0.13 -0.41 6.82
N ILE A 72 0.22 -1.73 6.65
CA ILE A 72 -0.74 -2.70 7.17
C ILE A 72 -0.03 -3.61 8.17
N PHE A 73 -0.62 -3.76 9.35
CA PHE A 73 -0.09 -4.56 10.45
C PHE A 73 -1.13 -5.56 10.95
N HIS A 74 -0.75 -6.83 11.08
CA HIS A 74 -1.47 -7.84 11.86
C HIS A 74 -0.59 -8.25 13.05
N GLY A 75 -1.15 -8.25 14.26
CA GLY A 75 -0.43 -8.65 15.46
C GLY A 75 -1.07 -8.12 16.75
N ASP A 76 -0.25 -7.92 17.78
CA ASP A 76 -0.73 -7.37 19.05
C ASP A 76 -0.56 -5.84 19.16
N SER A 77 -1.23 -5.26 20.16
CA SER A 77 -1.27 -3.82 20.36
C SER A 77 0.06 -3.20 20.78
N ASP A 78 0.94 -3.95 21.45
CA ASP A 78 2.24 -3.44 21.88
C ASP A 78 3.20 -3.33 20.69
N GLN A 79 3.20 -4.35 19.83
CA GLN A 79 3.91 -4.32 18.56
C GLN A 79 3.37 -3.22 17.64
N LEU A 80 2.04 -3.07 17.53
CA LEU A 80 1.43 -2.02 16.73
C LEU A 80 1.85 -0.62 17.22
N ARG A 81 1.88 -0.42 18.54
CA ARG A 81 2.31 0.86 19.14
C ARG A 81 3.76 1.17 18.81
N ALA A 82 4.67 0.20 19.00
CA ALA A 82 6.08 0.37 18.66
C ALA A 82 6.27 0.67 17.17
N LEU A 83 5.50 0.01 16.30
CA LEU A 83 5.52 0.28 14.86
C LEU A 83 5.01 1.69 14.54
N CYS A 84 3.93 2.15 15.16
CA CYS A 84 3.41 3.50 14.96
C CYS A 84 4.43 4.57 15.38
N GLU A 85 5.11 4.38 16.51
CA GLU A 85 6.20 5.27 16.96
C GLU A 85 7.34 5.32 15.92
N ALA A 86 7.77 4.16 15.42
CA ALA A 86 8.83 4.07 14.42
C ALA A 86 8.42 4.70 13.07
N VAL A 87 7.17 4.53 12.63
CA VAL A 87 6.64 5.15 11.41
C VAL A 87 6.50 6.65 11.55
N ALA A 88 6.04 7.13 12.71
CA ALA A 88 5.87 8.56 12.99
C ALA A 88 7.22 9.30 13.11
N ALA A 89 8.29 8.61 13.47
CA ALA A 89 9.64 9.16 13.55
C ALA A 89 10.32 9.34 12.17
N ARG A 90 9.70 8.89 11.08
CA ARG A 90 10.24 9.01 9.72
C ARG A 90 10.17 10.46 9.24
N ASP A 91 11.19 10.86 8.50
CA ASP A 91 11.15 12.10 7.72
C ASP A 91 10.20 11.94 6.51
N GLY A 92 9.57 13.05 6.11
CA GLY A 92 8.75 13.11 4.91
C GLY A 92 7.25 13.10 5.19
N ALA A 93 6.49 12.48 4.28
CA ALA A 93 5.04 12.44 4.38
C ALA A 93 4.58 11.58 5.58
N ILE A 94 3.54 12.03 6.27
CA ILE A 94 2.88 11.22 7.30
C ILE A 94 2.25 10.01 6.62
N VAL A 95 2.66 8.83 7.08
CA VAL A 95 2.15 7.56 6.57
C VAL A 95 1.11 6.99 7.53
N SER A 96 -0.03 6.59 6.98
CA SER A 96 -1.11 5.97 7.75
C SER A 96 -0.80 4.50 8.04
N VAL A 97 -1.22 4.04 9.21
CA VAL A 97 -1.09 2.65 9.68
C VAL A 97 -2.49 2.08 9.87
N GLN A 98 -2.72 0.90 9.29
CA GLN A 98 -3.90 0.07 9.56
C GLN A 98 -3.47 -1.10 10.43
N GLY A 99 -3.95 -1.13 11.67
CA GLY A 99 -3.67 -2.21 12.62
C GLY A 99 -4.86 -3.15 12.75
N PHE A 100 -4.59 -4.44 12.70
CA PHE A 100 -5.57 -5.53 12.75
C PHE A 100 -5.09 -6.59 13.76
N ALA A 101 -6.02 -7.25 14.44
CA ALA A 101 -5.69 -8.46 15.20
C ALA A 101 -5.44 -9.64 14.25
N ARG A 102 -4.73 -10.66 14.72
CA ARG A 102 -4.44 -11.85 13.89
C ARG A 102 -5.71 -12.51 13.37
N GLY A 103 -5.72 -12.88 12.09
CA GLY A 103 -6.85 -13.52 11.41
C GLY A 103 -7.97 -12.57 10.99
N GLU A 104 -7.87 -11.26 11.26
CA GLU A 104 -8.77 -10.28 10.66
C GLU A 104 -8.50 -10.15 9.16
N SER A 105 -9.55 -10.03 8.35
CA SER A 105 -9.43 -9.97 6.89
C SER A 105 -10.07 -8.74 6.26
N ASN A 106 -10.71 -7.89 7.07
CA ASN A 106 -11.44 -6.72 6.58
C ASN A 106 -10.51 -5.50 6.39
N ILE A 107 -9.50 -5.66 5.53
CA ILE A 107 -8.57 -4.58 5.18
C ILE A 107 -9.33 -3.51 4.38
N LEU A 108 -9.17 -2.24 4.79
CA LEU A 108 -9.85 -1.10 4.17
C LEU A 108 -9.14 -0.69 2.88
N LEU A 109 -9.56 -1.28 1.76
CA LEU A 109 -8.93 -1.08 0.45
C LEU A 109 -9.00 0.37 -0.03
N GLU A 110 -10.04 1.11 0.33
CA GLU A 110 -10.21 2.52 -0.02
C GLU A 110 -9.07 3.41 0.51
N ARG A 111 -8.43 3.02 1.63
CA ARG A 111 -7.27 3.72 2.20
C ARG A 111 -5.98 3.47 1.42
N LEU A 112 -5.95 2.45 0.56
CA LEU A 112 -4.82 2.13 -0.32
C LEU A 112 -4.85 2.89 -1.65
N TYR A 113 -5.87 3.71 -1.89
CA TYR A 113 -5.95 4.60 -3.04
C TYR A 113 -5.64 6.05 -2.66
N ILE A 114 -5.24 6.83 -3.66
CA ILE A 114 -5.19 8.29 -3.64
C ILE A 114 -6.17 8.86 -4.67
N GLU A 115 -6.80 9.97 -4.32
CA GLU A 115 -7.75 10.67 -5.20
C GLU A 115 -7.01 11.64 -6.13
N ARG A 116 -7.31 11.57 -7.42
CA ARG A 116 -6.78 12.50 -8.44
C ARG A 116 -7.92 13.24 -9.13
N SER A 117 -7.96 14.56 -8.98
CA SER A 117 -8.82 15.47 -9.74
C SER A 117 -8.06 16.09 -10.91
N LEU A 118 -8.65 16.06 -12.10
CA LEU A 118 -8.08 16.65 -13.31
C LEU A 118 -9.10 17.61 -13.91
N SER A 119 -8.78 18.90 -13.94
CA SER A 119 -9.58 19.93 -14.58
C SER A 119 -8.96 20.31 -15.91
N VAL A 120 -9.69 20.10 -17.01
CA VAL A 120 -9.23 20.41 -18.36
C VAL A 120 -9.98 21.63 -18.87
N ASN A 121 -9.27 22.73 -19.16
CA ASN A 121 -9.87 23.88 -19.81
C ASN A 121 -10.10 23.57 -21.30
N THR A 122 -11.32 23.16 -21.63
CA THR A 122 -11.72 22.79 -22.99
C THR A 122 -11.87 23.98 -23.95
N ALA A 123 -11.90 25.21 -23.43
CA ALA A 123 -11.99 26.43 -24.22
C ALA A 123 -10.64 27.14 -24.41
N ALA A 124 -9.54 26.56 -23.91
CA ALA A 124 -8.22 27.18 -23.94
C ALA A 124 -7.72 27.55 -25.35
N ALA A 125 -8.19 26.84 -26.38
CA ALA A 125 -7.87 27.12 -27.79
C ALA A 125 -8.70 28.27 -28.42
N GLY A 126 -9.51 28.99 -27.63
CA GLY A 126 -10.27 30.15 -28.09
C GLY A 126 -11.71 29.88 -28.50
N GLY A 127 -12.24 28.67 -28.28
CA GLY A 127 -13.63 28.32 -28.56
C GLY A 127 -14.03 27.02 -27.86
N ASN A 128 -15.31 26.88 -27.52
CA ASN A 128 -15.85 25.65 -26.94
C ASN A 128 -16.58 24.86 -28.04
N ALA A 129 -15.96 23.77 -28.50
CA ALA A 129 -16.51 22.93 -29.56
C ALA A 129 -17.93 22.39 -29.24
N SER A 130 -18.23 22.09 -27.98
CA SER A 130 -19.56 21.63 -27.56
C SER A 130 -20.62 22.73 -27.73
N LEU A 131 -20.27 24.00 -27.51
CA LEU A 131 -21.18 25.13 -27.71
C LEU A 131 -21.43 25.44 -29.19
N MET A 132 -20.52 25.06 -30.09
CA MET A 132 -20.70 25.27 -31.54
C MET A 132 -21.77 24.34 -32.16
N THR A 133 -22.26 23.35 -31.41
CA THR A 133 -23.26 22.36 -31.87
C THR A 133 -24.67 22.59 -31.32
N ILE A 134 -24.86 23.61 -30.47
CA ILE A 134 -26.17 23.98 -29.91
C ILE A 134 -26.74 25.13 -30.74
N GLY A 135 -27.91 24.92 -31.34
CA GLY A 135 -28.64 25.89 -32.17
C GLY A 135 -30.13 25.89 -31.89
#